data_AF-A0A1T2XC44-F1
#
_entry.id   AF-A0A1T2XC44-F1
#
_cell.length_a   1.000
_cell.length_b   1.000
_cell.length_c   1.000
_cell.angle_alpha   90.00
_cell.angle_beta   90.00
_cell.angle_gamma   90.00
#
_symmetry.space_group_name_H-M   'P 1'
#
loop_
_entity.id
_entity.type
_entity.pdbx_description
1 polymer ?
#
loop_
_entity_poly.entity_id
_entity_poly.type
_entity_poly.pdbx_seq_one_letter_code
_entity_poly.pdbx_strand_id
1 'polypeptide(L)'
;MKQLIILLMIVMTCLVGPERANARAIPDMPCSVILEPVDSSEHNQKGVALVYKVKLTPSFPRTSINMLASHLSEPRSYGDYDKYEGFAGRIDDITADLANSVIEVRLSNSKSGKLGSAILRNQMKVCK
;
A
#
# COMPACT_ATOMS: atom_id res chain seq x y z
N MET A 1 -9.64 -25.45 -55.13
CA MET A 1 -8.93 -24.18 -54.86
C MET A 1 -9.68 -23.28 -53.88
N LYS A 2 -10.99 -23.01 -54.03
CA LYS A 2 -11.77 -22.19 -53.08
C LYS A 2 -11.81 -22.75 -51.64
N GLN A 3 -11.97 -24.06 -51.48
CA GLN A 3 -12.00 -24.75 -50.18
C GLN A 3 -10.70 -24.57 -49.38
N LEU A 4 -9.55 -24.57 -50.06
CA LEU A 4 -8.22 -24.41 -49.45
C LEU A 4 -8.01 -22.98 -48.94
N ILE A 5 -8.54 -21.98 -49.65
CA ILE A 5 -8.46 -20.56 -49.27
C ILE A 5 -9.31 -20.29 -48.02
N ILE A 6 -10.50 -20.90 -47.92
CA ILE A 6 -11.38 -20.76 -46.75
C ILE A 6 -10.72 -21.37 -45.51
N LEU A 7 -10.11 -22.55 -45.65
CA LEU A 7 -9.38 -23.19 -44.56
C LEU A 7 -8.20 -22.32 -44.07
N LEU A 8 -7.46 -21.72 -45.01
CA LEU A 8 -6.33 -20.84 -44.67
C LEU A 8 -6.79 -19.59 -43.90
N MET A 9 -7.94 -19.01 -44.28
CA MET A 9 -8.51 -17.83 -43.61
C MET A 9 -8.95 -18.16 -42.18
N ILE A 10 -9.55 -19.34 -41.95
CA ILE A 10 -9.96 -19.80 -40.61
C ILE A 10 -8.75 -20.10 -39.71
N VAL A 11 -7.69 -20.70 -40.27
CA VAL A 11 -6.47 -20.97 -39.50
C VAL A 11 -5.77 -19.66 -39.11
N MET A 12 -5.79 -18.65 -39.98
CA MET A 12 -5.17 -17.36 -39.70
C MET A 12 -5.92 -16.57 -38.60
N THR A 13 -7.25 -16.66 -38.52
CA THR A 13 -7.99 -16.04 -37.43
C THR A 13 -7.78 -16.73 -36.08
N CYS A 14 -7.46 -18.03 -36.05
CA CYS A 14 -7.08 -18.73 -34.83
C CYS A 14 -5.65 -18.38 -34.35
N LEU A 15 -4.74 -18.01 -35.26
CA LEU A 15 -3.36 -17.63 -34.92
C LEU A 15 -3.25 -16.18 -34.41
N VAL A 16 -4.19 -15.31 -34.77
CA VAL A 16 -4.33 -13.97 -34.18
C VAL A 16 -5.40 -14.01 -33.08
N GLY A 17 -5.26 -14.94 -32.14
CA GLY A 17 -5.97 -14.83 -30.87
C GLY A 17 -5.54 -13.53 -30.18
N PRO A 18 -6.41 -12.88 -29.38
CA PRO A 18 -5.96 -11.76 -28.59
C PRO A 18 -4.85 -12.27 -27.68
N GLU A 19 -3.61 -11.82 -27.91
CA GLU A 19 -2.65 -11.84 -26.81
C GLU A 19 -3.35 -11.10 -25.70
N ARG A 20 -3.63 -11.81 -24.60
CA ARG A 20 -4.00 -11.15 -23.36
C ARG A 20 -2.81 -10.27 -23.08
N ALA A 21 -2.92 -8.99 -23.46
CA ALA A 21 -2.07 -7.97 -22.90
C ALA A 21 -2.24 -8.17 -21.41
N ASN A 22 -1.25 -8.77 -20.78
CA ASN A 22 -1.08 -8.70 -19.35
C ASN A 22 -0.80 -7.22 -19.12
N ALA A 23 -1.87 -6.41 -19.13
CA ALA A 23 -1.88 -5.16 -18.43
C ALA A 23 -1.47 -5.58 -17.02
N ARG A 24 -0.18 -5.38 -16.72
CA ARG A 24 0.35 -5.53 -15.38
C ARG A 24 -0.60 -4.69 -14.56
N ALA A 25 -1.48 -5.35 -13.78
CA ALA A 25 -2.48 -4.67 -12.99
C ALA A 25 -1.75 -3.53 -12.29
N ILE A 26 -2.04 -2.31 -12.74
CA ILE A 26 -1.62 -1.12 -12.04
C ILE A 26 -2.25 -1.34 -10.67
N PRO A 27 -1.49 -1.36 -9.55
CA PRO A 27 -2.10 -1.55 -8.24
C PRO A 27 -3.26 -0.58 -8.14
N ASP A 28 -4.42 -1.03 -7.63
CA ASP A 28 -5.70 -0.28 -7.56
C ASP A 28 -5.56 0.99 -6.70
N MET A 29 -4.73 1.93 -7.15
CA MET A 29 -4.44 3.21 -6.53
C MET A 29 -5.25 4.28 -7.28
N PRO A 30 -5.95 5.18 -6.57
CA PRO A 30 -5.89 5.39 -5.13
C PRO A 30 -6.64 4.32 -4.33
N CYS A 31 -6.12 3.97 -3.15
CA CYS A 31 -6.77 3.09 -2.19
C CYS A 31 -6.79 3.72 -0.80
N SER A 32 -7.70 3.22 0.05
CA SER A 32 -7.72 3.49 1.47
C SER A 32 -7.62 2.19 2.26
N VAL A 33 -6.90 2.22 3.38
CA VAL A 33 -6.72 1.06 4.26
C VAL A 33 -7.05 1.46 5.69
N ILE A 34 -7.92 0.71 6.35
CA ILE A 34 -8.18 0.90 7.78
C ILE A 34 -6.98 0.39 8.57
N LEU A 35 -6.43 1.22 9.45
CA LEU A 35 -5.39 0.83 10.39
C LEU A 35 -6.07 0.36 11.67
N GLU A 36 -5.89 -0.93 11.96
CA GLU A 36 -6.50 -1.61 13.09
C GLU A 36 -5.59 -1.51 14.33
N PRO A 37 -6.15 -1.47 15.55
CA PRO A 37 -5.34 -1.43 16.76
C PRO A 37 -4.55 -2.73 16.90
N VAL A 38 -3.28 -2.60 17.30
CA VAL A 38 -2.39 -3.74 17.55
C VAL A 38 -2.82 -4.47 18.82
N ASP A 39 -3.22 -3.71 19.84
CA ASP A 39 -3.86 -4.27 21.03
C ASP A 39 -5.37 -4.39 20.77
N SER A 40 -5.88 -5.63 20.79
CA SER A 40 -7.30 -5.87 20.57
C SER A 40 -8.19 -5.21 21.61
N SER A 41 -7.71 -4.93 22.82
CA SER A 41 -8.52 -4.27 23.86
C SER A 41 -8.87 -2.81 23.54
N GLU A 42 -8.09 -2.17 22.67
CA GLU A 42 -8.23 -0.76 22.27
C GLU A 42 -9.17 -0.59 21.06
N HIS A 43 -10.35 -1.22 21.10
CA HIS A 43 -11.28 -1.31 19.96
C HIS A 43 -11.73 0.04 19.36
N ASN A 44 -11.69 1.11 20.15
CA ASN A 44 -12.08 2.46 19.72
C ASN A 44 -10.98 3.18 18.95
N GLN A 45 -9.72 2.75 19.12
CA GLN A 45 -8.59 3.31 18.39
C GLN A 45 -8.64 2.83 16.95
N LYS A 46 -8.71 3.78 16.01
CA LYS A 46 -8.77 3.49 14.58
C LYS A 46 -7.96 4.50 13.80
N GLY A 47 -7.50 4.07 12.63
CA GLY A 47 -6.92 4.98 11.66
C GLY A 47 -7.29 4.60 10.23
N VAL A 48 -6.92 5.47 9.31
CA VAL A 48 -7.02 5.25 7.88
C VAL A 48 -5.74 5.75 7.20
N ALA A 49 -5.22 4.96 6.29
CA ALA A 49 -4.15 5.34 5.39
C ALA A 49 -4.72 5.52 3.97
N LEU A 50 -4.51 6.70 3.38
CA LEU A 50 -4.82 6.99 1.98
C LEU A 50 -3.54 6.85 1.18
N VAL A 51 -3.54 5.97 0.18
CA VAL A 51 -2.35 5.66 -0.62
C VAL A 51 -2.64 5.91 -2.09
N TYR A 52 -1.80 6.70 -2.74
CA TYR A 52 -1.98 7.10 -4.14
C TYR A 52 -0.65 7.43 -4.81
N LYS A 53 -0.62 7.44 -6.14
CA LYS A 53 0.57 7.82 -6.92
C LYS A 53 0.57 9.33 -7.19
N VAL A 54 1.72 9.96 -7.03
CA VAL A 54 1.96 11.36 -7.37
C VAL A 54 3.15 11.46 -8.31
N LYS A 55 3.03 12.30 -9.34
CA LYS A 55 4.11 12.62 -10.28
C LYS A 55 4.61 14.05 -10.02
N LEU A 56 5.63 14.18 -9.18
CA LEU A 56 6.18 15.48 -8.75
C LEU A 56 7.19 16.08 -9.74
N THR A 57 7.78 15.26 -10.61
CA THR A 57 8.78 15.63 -11.62
C THR A 57 8.56 14.77 -12.88
N PRO A 58 9.24 15.01 -14.02
CA PRO A 58 9.20 14.10 -15.17
C PRO A 58 9.73 12.67 -14.90
N SER A 59 10.07 12.34 -13.66
CA SER A 59 10.51 11.01 -13.21
C SER A 59 9.35 10.01 -13.03
N PHE A 60 9.68 8.81 -12.50
CA PHE A 60 8.73 7.76 -12.16
C PHE A 60 7.75 8.21 -11.05
N PRO A 61 6.46 7.86 -11.14
CA PRO A 61 5.48 8.18 -10.10
C PRO A 61 5.90 7.63 -8.73
N ARG A 62 5.81 8.47 -7.68
CA ARG A 62 6.08 8.08 -6.29
C ARG A 62 4.77 7.73 -5.58
N THR A 63 4.84 6.83 -4.61
CA THR A 63 3.72 6.56 -3.71
C THR A 63 3.65 7.65 -2.65
N SER A 64 2.49 8.28 -2.49
CA SER A 64 2.16 9.19 -1.40
C SER A 64 1.24 8.46 -0.42
N ILE A 65 1.48 8.65 0.87
CA ILE A 65 0.71 8.04 1.95
C ILE A 65 0.33 9.14 2.94
N ASN A 66 -0.97 9.36 3.14
CA ASN A 66 -1.49 10.19 4.23
C ASN A 66 -2.15 9.29 5.26
N MET A 67 -1.89 9.55 6.55
CA MET A 67 -2.45 8.78 7.65
C MET A 67 -3.25 9.70 8.57
N LEU A 68 -4.44 9.24 8.96
CA LEU A 68 -5.26 9.86 9.99
C LEU A 68 -5.56 8.80 11.05
N ALA A 69 -5.35 9.13 12.32
CA ALA A 69 -5.70 8.27 13.45
C ALA A 69 -6.59 9.05 14.42
N SER A 70 -7.48 8.34 15.11
CA SER A 70 -8.47 8.92 16.00
C SER A 70 -8.64 8.06 17.26
N HIS A 71 -9.12 8.71 18.32
CA HIS A 71 -9.34 8.10 19.63
C HIS A 71 -8.09 7.47 20.27
N LEU A 72 -6.90 7.89 19.86
CA LEU A 72 -5.65 7.47 20.49
C LEU A 72 -5.51 8.12 21.87
N SER A 73 -5.02 7.36 22.85
CA SER A 73 -4.60 7.90 24.15
C SER A 73 -3.42 8.88 23.98
N GLU A 74 -3.08 9.63 25.03
CA GLU A 74 -1.89 10.46 24.99
C GLU A 74 -0.61 9.59 24.86
N PRO A 75 0.38 9.93 24.01
CA PRO A 75 1.59 9.13 23.85
C PRO A 75 2.32 8.79 25.16
N ARG A 76 2.26 9.70 26.14
CA ARG A 76 2.88 9.54 27.47
C ARG A 76 2.27 8.41 28.31
N SER A 77 1.04 7.96 28.01
CA SER A 77 0.44 6.81 28.70
C SER A 77 1.17 5.50 28.39
N TYR A 78 1.99 5.47 27.33
CA TYR A 78 2.75 4.29 26.90
C TYR A 78 4.24 4.33 27.31
N GLY A 79 4.64 5.32 28.12
CA GLY A 79 6.02 5.48 28.59
C GLY A 79 6.63 6.82 28.19
N ASP A 80 7.94 6.84 27.94
CA ASP A 80 8.68 8.05 27.56
C ASP A 80 8.49 8.35 26.06
N TYR A 81 7.27 8.70 25.67
CA TYR A 81 6.90 9.13 24.31
C TYR A 81 6.08 10.41 24.36
N ASP A 82 6.18 11.24 23.33
CA ASP A 82 5.53 12.55 23.28
C ASP A 82 4.74 12.82 22.00
N LYS A 83 4.86 11.98 20.98
CA LYS A 83 4.08 12.09 19.75
C LYS A 83 3.83 10.74 19.08
N TYR A 84 2.94 10.75 18.09
CA TYR A 84 2.76 9.65 17.15
C TYR A 84 3.49 9.95 15.83
N GLU A 85 3.92 8.90 15.15
CA GLU A 85 4.62 8.98 13.88
C GLU A 85 4.14 7.88 12.92
N GLY A 86 3.85 8.27 11.69
CA GLY A 86 3.45 7.35 10.64
C GLY A 86 4.67 6.63 10.05
N PHE A 87 4.60 5.32 9.92
CA PHE A 87 5.64 4.49 9.32
C PHE A 87 5.08 3.68 8.17
N ALA A 88 5.75 3.69 7.03
CA ALA A 88 5.43 2.84 5.90
C ALA A 88 6.72 2.25 5.34
N GLY A 89 6.87 0.93 5.39
CA GLY A 89 8.12 0.31 4.92
C GLY A 89 8.22 -1.18 5.18
N ARG A 90 9.37 -1.71 4.78
CA ARG A 90 9.84 -3.06 5.11
C ARG A 90 11.04 -2.89 6.04
N ILE A 91 11.05 -3.62 7.16
CA ILE A 91 12.16 -3.58 8.11
C ILE A 91 13.41 -4.25 7.50
N ASP A 92 13.20 -5.14 6.53
CA ASP A 92 14.22 -5.97 5.90
C ASP A 92 14.80 -5.41 4.59
N ASP A 93 14.18 -4.43 3.94
CA ASP A 93 14.65 -3.89 2.65
C ASP A 93 14.25 -2.42 2.42
N ILE A 94 15.22 -1.62 1.97
CA ILE A 94 14.97 -0.30 1.39
C ILE A 94 14.61 -0.52 -0.08
N THR A 95 13.31 -0.67 -0.37
CA THR A 95 12.80 -0.77 -1.74
C THR A 95 11.88 0.40 -2.09
N ALA A 96 11.91 0.82 -3.35
CA ALA A 96 10.99 1.82 -3.88
C ALA A 96 9.56 1.28 -4.03
N ASP A 97 9.38 -0.05 -3.96
CA ASP A 97 8.09 -0.69 -4.05
C ASP A 97 7.51 -1.00 -2.65
N LEU A 98 6.35 -0.43 -2.37
CA LEU A 98 5.62 -0.60 -1.10
C LEU A 98 4.62 -1.76 -1.15
N ALA A 99 4.45 -2.49 -2.25
CA ALA A 99 3.37 -3.48 -2.43
C ALA A 99 3.27 -4.55 -1.32
N ASN A 100 4.37 -4.87 -0.64
CA ASN A 100 4.42 -5.82 0.49
C ASN A 100 4.96 -5.17 1.78
N SER A 101 4.76 -3.86 1.93
CA SER A 101 5.15 -3.10 3.12
C SER A 101 4.05 -3.09 4.19
N VAL A 102 4.44 -2.73 5.41
CA VAL A 102 3.52 -2.47 6.52
C VAL A 102 3.29 -0.97 6.63
N ILE A 103 2.06 -0.58 6.95
CA ILE A 103 1.69 0.80 7.30
C ILE A 103 1.30 0.82 8.77
N GLU A 104 1.88 1.74 9.53
CA GLU A 104 1.75 1.78 10.98
C GLU A 104 1.66 3.22 11.49
N VAL A 105 0.97 3.36 12.63
CA VAL A 105 1.12 4.51 13.51
C VAL A 105 1.88 4.03 14.73
N ARG A 106 3.03 4.65 14.99
CA ARG A 106 3.94 4.26 16.07
C ARG A 106 4.08 5.38 17.08
N LEU A 107 4.42 5.00 18.31
CA LEU A 107 4.91 5.96 19.30
C LEU A 107 6.25 6.52 18.87
N SER A 108 6.54 7.77 19.22
CA SER A 108 7.80 8.43 18.91
C SER A 108 8.18 9.37 20.06
N ASN A 109 9.47 9.42 20.36
CA ASN A 109 10.04 10.33 21.34
C ASN A 109 10.87 11.37 20.59
N SER A 110 10.42 12.62 20.58
CA SER A 110 11.06 13.70 19.84
C SER A 110 12.46 14.06 20.35
N LYS A 111 12.74 13.81 21.64
CA LYS A 111 14.03 14.11 22.27
C LYS A 111 15.10 13.09 21.93
N SER A 112 14.74 11.80 21.92
CA SER A 112 15.67 10.71 21.62
C SER A 112 15.68 10.28 20.15
N GLY A 113 14.67 10.70 19.37
CA GLY A 113 14.47 10.26 17.98
C GLY A 113 14.09 8.77 17.85
N LYS A 114 13.76 8.10 18.96
CA LYS A 114 13.44 6.67 18.95
C LYS A 114 11.96 6.44 18.62
N LEU A 115 11.73 5.56 17.65
CA LEU A 115 10.42 4.97 17.37
C LEU A 115 10.12 3.87 18.39
N GLY A 116 8.93 3.93 18.99
CA GLY A 116 8.39 2.92 19.89
C GLY A 116 7.55 1.88 19.16
N SER A 117 6.68 1.19 19.91
CA SER A 117 5.78 0.17 19.39
C SER A 117 4.74 0.75 18.41
N ALA A 118 4.28 -0.08 17.49
CA ALA A 118 3.12 0.23 16.65
C ALA A 118 1.84 0.10 17.48
N ILE A 119 0.95 1.08 17.34
CA ILE A 119 -0.35 1.13 18.02
C ILE A 119 -1.48 0.84 17.04
N LEU A 120 -1.37 1.34 15.80
CA LEU A 120 -2.23 0.97 14.69
C LEU A 120 -1.40 0.36 13.56
N ARG A 121 -1.94 -0.63 12.86
CA ARG A 121 -1.23 -1.33 11.78
C ARG A 121 -2.17 -1.88 10.71
N ASN A 122 -1.70 -1.89 9.47
CA ASN A 122 -2.20 -2.78 8.42
C ASN A 122 -1.10 -3.05 7.37
N GLN A 123 -1.39 -3.88 6.38
CA GLN A 123 -0.49 -4.29 5.31
C GLN A 123 -0.86 -3.57 4.01
N MET A 124 0.14 -3.07 3.28
CA MET A 124 -0.07 -2.44 1.97
C MET A 124 -0.64 -3.41 0.93
N LYS A 125 -0.48 -4.72 1.13
CA LYS A 125 -1.05 -5.76 0.25
C LYS A 125 -2.58 -5.68 0.11
N VAL A 126 -3.26 -4.97 1.02
CA VAL A 126 -4.71 -4.71 0.94
C VAL A 126 -5.03 -3.75 -0.22
N CYS A 127 -4.06 -2.95 -0.67
CA CYS A 127 -4.13 -2.04 -1.82
C CYS A 127 -3.58 -2.67 -3.12
N LYS A 128 -3.91 -3.94 -3.37
CA LYS A 128 -3.46 -4.67 -4.57
C LYS A 128 -4.55 -4.70 -5.63
#